data_AF-A0A3G1A7J3-F1
#
_entry.id   AF-A0A3G1A7J3-F1
#
_cell.length_a   1.000
_cell.length_b   1.000
_cell.length_c   1.000
_cell.angle_alpha   90.00
_cell.angle_beta   90.00
_cell.angle_gamma   90.00
#
_symmetry.space_group_name_H-M   'P 1'
#
loop_
_entity.id
_entity.type
_entity.pdbx_description
1 polymer ?
#
loop_
_entity_poly.entity_id
_entity_poly.type
_entity_poly.pdbx_seq_one_letter_code
_entity_poly.pdbx_strand_id
1 'polypeptide(L)'
;MILLIASGIFYVLVEHPPFSLGVQLVYPSASGQTVSETLIVFFLYVFALVGLYMIYNSAKYRHRSSVFYSSLLSGVLVVMVALLLLMFIYNNMK
;
A
#
# COMPACT_ATOMS: atom_id res chain seq x y z
N MET A 1 0.08 -8.15 -11.49
CA MET A 1 0.86 -9.34 -11.10
C MET A 1 2.07 -8.99 -10.24
N ILE A 2 2.93 -8.04 -10.66
CA ILE A 2 4.15 -7.68 -9.89
C ILE A 2 3.86 -7.26 -8.43
N LEU A 3 2.77 -6.51 -8.20
CA LEU A 3 2.40 -6.03 -6.86
C LEU A 3 1.97 -7.14 -5.92
N LEU A 4 1.29 -8.15 -6.46
CA LEU A 4 0.85 -9.32 -5.70
C LEU A 4 2.06 -10.18 -5.28
N ILE A 5 3.06 -10.26 -6.15
CA ILE A 5 4.32 -10.94 -5.85
C ILE A 5 5.08 -10.14 -4.79
N ALA A 6 5.22 -8.83 -4.97
CA ALA A 6 5.91 -7.95 -4.04
C ALA A 6 5.27 -7.89 -2.65
N SER A 7 3.96 -8.12 -2.55
CA SER A 7 3.26 -8.18 -1.27
C SER A 7 3.47 -9.49 -0.50
N GLY A 8 4.13 -10.50 -1.08
CA GLY A 8 4.47 -11.75 -0.38
C GLY A 8 3.55 -12.94 -0.66
N ILE A 9 2.77 -12.92 -1.74
CA ILE A 9 1.82 -14.02 -2.04
C ILE A 9 2.47 -15.42 -2.10
N PHE A 10 3.73 -15.51 -2.54
CA PHE A 10 4.44 -16.80 -2.58
C PHE A 10 4.65 -17.38 -1.18
N TYR A 11 4.96 -16.53 -0.19
CA TYR A 11 5.05 -16.97 1.20
C TYR A 11 3.71 -17.54 1.67
N VAL A 12 2.60 -16.86 1.39
CA VAL A 12 1.26 -17.34 1.74
C VAL A 12 0.91 -18.67 1.08
N LEU A 13 1.30 -18.87 -0.18
CA LEU A 13 1.02 -20.09 -0.93
C LEU A 13 1.88 -21.28 -0.50
N VAL A 14 3.08 -21.04 0.03
CA VAL A 14 4.02 -22.10 0.44
C VAL A 14 3.87 -22.46 1.91
N GLU A 15 3.86 -21.46 2.79
CA GLU A 15 3.89 -21.65 4.25
C GLU A 15 2.49 -21.74 4.86
N HIS A 16 1.44 -21.38 4.10
CA HIS A 16 0.05 -21.36 4.56
C HIS A 16 -0.15 -20.73 5.95
N PRO A 17 0.34 -19.48 6.17
CA PRO A 17 0.24 -18.83 7.45
C PRO A 17 -1.23 -18.56 7.85
N PRO A 18 -1.52 -18.40 9.15
CA PRO A 18 -2.86 -18.04 9.58
C PRO A 18 -3.26 -16.66 9.04
N PHE A 19 -4.56 -16.41 8.94
CA PHE A 19 -5.07 -15.12 8.48
C PHE A 19 -4.61 -13.96 9.38
N SER A 20 -4.63 -14.17 10.69
CA SER A 20 -4.15 -13.24 11.72
C SER A 20 -3.65 -14.01 12.95
N LEU A 21 -2.86 -13.34 13.80
CA LEU A 21 -2.45 -13.84 15.12
C LEU A 21 -3.38 -13.28 16.20
N GLY A 22 -4.63 -13.76 16.21
CA GLY A 22 -5.67 -13.23 17.09
C GLY A 22 -6.02 -11.78 16.73
N VAL A 23 -5.64 -10.83 17.60
CA VAL A 23 -5.86 -9.38 17.38
C VAL A 23 -4.79 -8.74 16.49
N GLN A 24 -3.67 -9.41 16.24
CA GLN A 24 -2.58 -8.88 15.41
C GLN A 24 -2.77 -9.30 13.96
N LEU A 25 -2.99 -8.32 13.09
CA LEU A 25 -3.10 -8.53 11.64
C LEU A 25 -1.72 -8.59 10.96
N VAL A 26 -0.71 -7.93 11.51
CA VAL A 26 0.66 -7.91 10.97
C VAL A 26 1.53 -8.81 11.82
N TYR A 27 2.37 -9.63 11.18
CA TYR A 27 3.30 -10.49 11.90
C TYR A 27 4.38 -9.64 12.60
N PRO A 28 4.71 -9.90 13.88
CA PRO A 28 5.59 -9.01 14.66
C PRO A 28 7.08 -9.15 14.35
N SER A 29 7.46 -9.99 13.37
CA SER A 29 8.84 -10.31 12.99
C SER A 29 8.98 -10.26 11.48
N ALA A 30 10.17 -9.89 10.98
CA ALA A 30 10.50 -9.95 9.56
C ALA A 30 10.60 -11.38 9.00
N SER A 31 10.66 -12.40 9.86
CA SER A 31 10.82 -13.81 9.45
C SER A 31 9.52 -14.49 9.03
N GLY A 32 8.38 -13.83 9.19
CA GLY A 32 7.07 -14.41 8.90
C GLY A 32 6.08 -13.37 8.40
N GLN A 33 4.93 -13.83 7.94
CA GLN A 33 3.87 -13.00 7.39
C GLN A 33 2.52 -13.63 7.68
N THR A 34 1.46 -12.82 7.84
CA THR A 34 0.08 -13.32 7.84
C THR A 34 -0.60 -13.11 6.47
N VAL A 35 -1.73 -13.78 6.25
CA VAL A 35 -2.53 -13.52 5.02
C VAL A 35 -3.10 -12.09 5.03
N SER A 36 -3.54 -11.60 6.18
CA SER A 36 -4.08 -10.24 6.29
C SER A 36 -3.00 -9.18 6.02
N GLU A 37 -1.77 -9.39 6.49
CA GLU A 37 -0.63 -8.52 6.18
C GLU A 37 -0.35 -8.46 4.68
N THR A 38 -0.34 -9.60 4.00
CA THR A 38 -0.16 -9.67 2.53
C THR A 38 -1.19 -8.83 1.80
N LEU A 39 -2.47 -8.92 2.20
CA LEU A 39 -3.56 -8.14 1.61
C LEU A 39 -3.41 -6.65 1.90
N ILE A 40 -3.11 -6.29 3.15
CA ILE A 40 -2.90 -4.89 3.56
C ILE A 40 -1.77 -4.25 2.73
N VAL A 41 -0.61 -4.90 2.67
CA VAL A 41 0.56 -4.43 1.92
C VAL A 41 0.23 -4.32 0.43
N PHE A 42 -0.46 -5.31 -0.13
CA PHE A 42 -0.92 -5.27 -1.52
C PHE A 42 -1.80 -4.03 -1.81
N PHE A 43 -2.80 -3.75 -0.97
CA PHE A 43 -3.67 -2.60 -1.15
C PHE A 43 -2.93 -1.27 -0.97
N LEU A 44 -1.98 -1.19 -0.03
CA LEU A 44 -1.15 0.01 0.14
C LEU A 44 -0.28 0.27 -1.10
N TYR A 45 0.29 -0.76 -1.71
CA TYR A 45 1.00 -0.62 -2.98
C TYR A 45 0.09 -0.17 -4.13
N VAL A 46 -1.12 -0.72 -4.21
CA VAL A 46 -2.12 -0.27 -5.20
C VAL A 46 -2.48 1.19 -4.97
N PHE A 47 -2.74 1.62 -3.74
CA PHE A 47 -3.05 3.01 -3.43
C PHE A 47 -1.90 3.96 -3.75
N ALA A 48 -0.66 3.58 -3.43
CA ALA A 48 0.50 4.38 -3.83
C ALA A 48 0.56 4.57 -5.35
N LEU A 49 0.34 3.51 -6.14
CA LEU A 49 0.32 3.62 -7.60
C LEU A 49 -0.88 4.42 -8.14
N VAL A 50 -2.06 4.25 -7.56
CA VAL A 50 -3.25 5.03 -7.93
C VAL A 50 -3.01 6.51 -7.61
N GLY A 51 -2.45 6.84 -6.46
CA GLY A 51 -2.10 8.20 -6.09
C GLY A 51 -1.07 8.82 -7.04
N LEU A 52 -0.01 8.07 -7.40
CA LEU A 52 0.95 8.49 -8.43
C LEU A 52 0.30 8.70 -9.80
N TYR A 53 -0.61 7.81 -10.19
CA TYR A 53 -1.37 7.94 -11.43
C TYR A 53 -2.28 9.18 -11.43
N MET A 54 -2.91 9.51 -10.30
CA MET A 54 -3.68 10.76 -10.14
C MET A 54 -2.79 11.99 -10.28
N ILE A 55 -1.60 11.99 -9.68
CA ILE A 55 -0.62 13.07 -9.82
C ILE A 55 -0.23 13.21 -11.29
N TYR A 56 0.11 12.13 -11.97
CA TYR A 56 0.46 12.14 -13.39
C TYR A 56 -0.67 12.69 -14.26
N ASN A 57 -1.91 12.21 -14.04
CA ASN A 57 -3.07 12.65 -14.80
C ASN A 57 -3.51 14.07 -14.47
N SER A 58 -3.18 14.60 -13.30
CA SER A 58 -3.53 15.98 -12.91
C SER A 58 -3.03 17.00 -13.94
N ALA A 59 -1.89 16.73 -14.58
CA ALA A 59 -1.30 17.57 -15.61
C ALA A 59 -2.23 17.81 -16.82
N LYS A 60 -3.21 16.92 -17.07
CA LYS A 60 -4.21 17.12 -18.11
C LYS A 60 -5.12 18.31 -17.79
N TYR A 61 -5.37 18.60 -16.51
CA TYR A 61 -6.26 19.66 -16.06
C TYR A 61 -5.57 21.02 -15.86
N ARG A 62 -4.32 21.22 -16.31
CA ARG A 62 -3.59 22.50 -16.14
C ARG A 62 -4.37 23.74 -16.60
N HIS A 63 -5.25 23.59 -17.59
CA HIS A 63 -6.10 24.65 -18.12
C HIS A 63 -7.29 25.00 -17.19
N ARG A 64 -7.60 24.17 -16.19
CA ARG A 64 -8.61 24.38 -15.16
C ARG A 64 -7.97 24.29 -13.77
N SER A 65 -7.46 25.42 -13.29
CA SER A 65 -6.63 25.49 -12.07
C SER A 65 -7.24 24.79 -10.85
N SER A 66 -8.55 24.94 -10.60
CA SER A 66 -9.21 24.29 -9.46
C SER A 66 -9.15 22.77 -9.54
N VAL A 67 -9.44 22.19 -10.72
CA VAL A 67 -9.42 20.73 -10.95
C VAL A 67 -7.99 20.19 -10.95
N PHE A 68 -7.04 20.97 -11.47
CA PHE A 68 -5.62 20.65 -11.40
C PHE A 68 -5.15 20.49 -9.95
N TYR A 69 -5.35 21.52 -9.13
CA TYR A 69 -4.87 21.51 -7.75
C TYR A 69 -5.59 20.46 -6.90
N SER A 70 -6.91 20.29 -7.06
CA SER A 70 -7.63 19.25 -6.31
C SER A 70 -7.15 17.85 -6.67
N SER A 71 -7.03 17.52 -7.96
CA SER A 71 -6.54 16.21 -8.41
C SER A 71 -5.10 15.94 -8.00
N LEU A 72 -4.24 16.96 -8.07
CA LEU A 72 -2.83 16.86 -7.66
C LEU A 72 -2.74 16.60 -6.15
N LEU A 73 -3.43 17.41 -5.35
CA LEU A 73 -3.39 17.34 -3.89
C LEU A 73 -4.00 16.03 -3.37
N SER A 74 -5.12 15.58 -3.94
CA SER A 74 -5.68 14.27 -3.62
C SER A 74 -4.70 13.13 -3.93
N GLY A 75 -4.04 13.16 -5.08
CA GLY A 75 -3.02 12.16 -5.44
C GLY A 75 -1.85 12.16 -4.45
N VAL A 76 -1.32 13.33 -4.10
CA VAL A 76 -0.24 13.48 -3.11
C VAL A 76 -0.65 12.93 -1.75
N LEU A 77 -1.85 13.26 -1.27
CA LEU A 77 -2.35 12.76 0.02
C LEU A 77 -2.48 11.23 0.03
N VAL A 78 -3.02 10.64 -1.05
CA VAL A 78 -3.14 9.18 -1.15
C VAL A 78 -1.78 8.49 -1.11
N VAL A 79 -0.79 9.00 -1.86
CA VAL A 79 0.58 8.46 -1.82
C VAL A 79 1.19 8.62 -0.43
N MET A 80 1.05 9.79 0.17
CA MET A 80 1.62 10.08 1.49
C MET A 80 1.05 9.16 2.57
N VAL A 81 -0.28 8.98 2.61
CA VAL A 81 -0.93 8.07 3.56
C VAL A 81 -0.48 6.64 3.35
N ALA A 82 -0.41 6.17 2.09
CA ALA A 82 0.04 4.81 1.79
C ALA A 82 1.48 4.57 2.28
N LEU A 83 2.39 5.51 2.02
CA LEU A 83 3.79 5.42 2.45
C LEU A 83 3.95 5.48 3.98
N LEU A 84 3.19 6.35 4.66
CA LEU A 84 3.23 6.44 6.13
C LEU A 84 2.76 5.15 6.79
N LEU A 85 1.69 4.54 6.27
CA LEU A 85 1.19 3.26 6.79
C LEU A 85 2.17 2.12 6.52
N LEU A 86 2.79 2.07 5.34
CA LEU A 86 3.84 1.10 5.04
C LEU A 86 5.03 1.27 6.00
N MET A 87 5.50 2.52 6.18
CA MET A 87 6.60 2.83 7.09
C MET A 87 6.26 2.43 8.53
N PHE A 88 5.03 2.70 8.98
CA PHE A 88 4.56 2.28 10.28
C PHE A 88 4.61 0.76 10.44
N ILE A 89 4.11 0.01 9.44
CA ILE A 89 4.15 -1.46 9.45
C ILE A 89 5.59 -1.97 9.56
N TYR A 90 6.49 -1.51 8.68
CA TYR A 90 7.88 -1.98 8.69
C TYR A 90 8.67 -1.58 9.94
N ASN A 91 8.42 -0.39 10.50
CA ASN A 91 9.13 0.06 11.71
C ASN A 91 8.66 -0.66 12.99
N ASN A 92 7.48 -1.28 12.95
CA ASN A 92 6.95 -2.07 14.07
C ASN A 92 7.26 -3.57 13.95
N MET A 93 7.82 -4.03 12.83
CA MET A 93 8.42 -5.37 12.74
C MET A 93 9.75 -5.35 13.47
N LYS A 94 9.92 -6.19 14.48
CA LYS A 94 11.17 -6.32 15.24
C LYS A 94 12.05 -7.44 14.70
#